data_AF-A0A926WNM4-F1
#
_entry.id   AF-A0A926WNM4-F1
#
_cell.length_a   1.000
_cell.length_b   1.000
_cell.length_c   1.000
_cell.angle_alpha   90.00
_cell.angle_beta   90.00
_cell.angle_gamma   90.00
#
_symmetry.space_group_name_H-M   'P 1'
#
loop_
_entity.id
_entity.type
_entity.pdbx_description
1 polymer ?
#
loop_
_entity_poly.entity_id
_entity_poly.type
_entity_poly.pdbx_seq_one_letter_code
_entity_poly.pdbx_strand_id
1 'polypeptide(L)'
;MKYIKKREEPESFTAWKKLANEDWSPSWDNFSKPEKTDVHDSLLQEQGYICCYCGRLISNKTSHIEHLKPRKTYPHLTLDYTNILASCQREREPKEPLHCGSSKDEWYDDNLMVSPLDINCAEFFIYTEDGQILSTEIIDKKSAANITINKLALNIDKLQKMRIGAIEGILEGLEELTDDEREMLLQRFCLPDENGHNEEFSAAITYILKQYI
;
A
#
# COMPACT_ATOMS: atom_id res chain seq x y z
N MET A 1 -2.87 -5.34 -4.00
CA MET A 1 -1.72 -4.45 -3.77
C MET A 1 -1.32 -3.80 -5.09
N LYS A 2 -0.93 -2.51 -5.09
CA LYS A 2 -0.36 -1.81 -6.26
C LYS A 2 1.16 -1.74 -6.11
N TYR A 3 1.91 -1.91 -7.19
CA TYR A 3 3.37 -1.74 -7.16
C TYR A 3 3.73 -0.29 -6.84
N ILE A 4 4.70 -0.11 -5.93
CA ILE A 4 5.24 1.17 -5.51
C ILE A 4 6.68 1.26 -5.97
N LYS A 5 6.92 2.18 -6.90
CA LYS A 5 8.27 2.51 -7.36
C LYS A 5 8.89 3.53 -6.40
N LYS A 6 9.90 3.10 -5.63
CA LYS A 6 10.65 4.00 -4.75
C LYS A 6 11.30 5.15 -5.53
N ARG A 7 11.28 6.33 -4.92
CA ARG A 7 12.02 7.53 -5.32
C ARG A 7 13.19 7.76 -4.36
N GLU A 8 13.98 8.79 -4.65
CA GLU A 8 14.98 9.27 -3.70
C GLU A 8 14.30 9.78 -2.42
N GLU A 9 14.97 9.58 -1.28
CA GLU A 9 14.50 10.09 -0.01
C GLU A 9 14.59 11.62 0.04
N PRO A 10 13.76 12.30 0.87
CA PRO A 10 13.83 13.76 1.00
C PRO A 10 15.21 14.25 1.42
N GLU A 11 15.62 15.40 0.88
CA GLU A 11 16.90 16.03 1.22
C GLU A 11 16.99 16.32 2.73
N SER A 12 15.88 16.71 3.38
CA SER A 12 15.85 16.93 4.83
C SER A 12 16.20 15.68 5.63
N PHE A 13 15.75 14.50 5.17
CA PHE A 13 16.09 13.24 5.80
C PHE A 13 17.56 12.86 5.60
N THR A 14 18.08 13.06 4.38
CA THR A 14 19.50 12.86 4.07
C THR A 14 20.39 13.78 4.92
N ALA A 15 20.06 15.07 4.98
CA ALA A 15 20.80 16.08 5.72
C ALA A 15 20.78 15.79 7.22
N TRP A 16 19.63 15.41 7.77
CA TRP A 16 19.49 15.03 9.18
C TRP A 16 20.33 13.81 9.54
N LYS A 17 20.35 12.76 8.71
CA LYS A 17 21.23 11.60 8.94
C LYS A 17 22.71 11.97 8.96
N LYS A 18 23.13 12.99 8.19
CA LYS A 18 24.51 13.49 8.14
C LYS A 18 24.93 14.33 9.36
N LEU A 19 24.00 14.69 10.26
CA LEU A 19 24.33 15.39 11.51
C LEU A 19 25.01 14.48 12.54
N ALA A 20 25.13 13.18 12.25
CA ALA A 20 25.81 12.21 13.09
C ALA A 20 27.23 12.68 13.46
N ASN A 21 27.57 12.54 14.74
CA ASN A 21 28.86 12.90 15.32
C ASN A 21 29.17 11.99 16.52
N GLU A 22 30.22 12.30 17.29
CA GLU A 22 30.67 11.47 18.42
C GLU A 22 29.62 11.37 19.55
N ASP A 23 28.84 12.43 19.79
CA ASP A 23 27.88 12.52 20.89
C ASP A 23 26.45 12.13 20.49
N TRP A 24 26.16 12.07 19.19
CA TRP A 24 24.81 11.83 18.68
C TRP A 24 24.80 11.07 17.35
N SER A 25 23.88 10.12 17.23
CA SER A 25 23.61 9.39 15.99
C SER A 25 22.11 9.36 15.66
N PRO A 26 21.74 9.39 14.37
CA PRO A 26 20.34 9.28 13.96
C PRO A 26 19.80 7.89 14.30
N SER A 27 18.61 7.86 14.89
CA SER A 27 17.90 6.64 15.25
C SER A 27 16.40 6.83 15.06
N TRP A 28 15.64 5.74 15.00
CA TRP A 28 14.18 5.87 14.92
C TRP A 28 13.58 6.61 16.12
N ASP A 29 14.19 6.48 17.30
CA ASP A 29 13.69 7.06 18.55
C ASP A 29 13.88 8.58 18.62
N ASN A 30 14.93 9.11 17.97
CA ASN A 30 15.16 10.54 17.84
C ASN A 30 14.69 11.13 16.49
N PHE A 31 14.00 10.33 15.68
CA PHE A 31 13.41 10.77 14.42
C PHE A 31 12.07 11.47 14.67
N SER A 32 12.09 12.80 14.61
CA SER A 32 10.95 13.67 14.93
C SER A 32 10.68 14.70 13.83
N LYS A 33 9.77 15.65 14.10
CA LYS A 33 9.50 16.77 13.20
C LYS A 33 10.70 17.75 13.19
N PRO A 34 10.95 18.44 12.06
CA PRO A 34 10.17 18.42 10.81
C PRO A 34 10.43 17.22 9.90
N GLU A 35 11.58 16.56 9.99
CA GLU A 35 12.05 15.56 9.01
C GLU A 35 11.10 14.36 8.88
N LYS A 36 10.49 13.94 10.00
CA LYS A 36 9.50 12.86 9.98
C LYS A 36 8.23 13.21 9.23
N THR A 37 7.84 14.49 9.24
CA THR A 37 6.72 14.97 8.43
C THR A 37 7.10 14.95 6.96
N ASP A 38 8.29 15.45 6.60
CA ASP A 38 8.76 15.48 5.22
C ASP A 38 8.87 14.07 4.62
N VAL A 39 9.41 13.11 5.37
CA VAL A 39 9.46 11.70 4.96
C VAL A 39 8.07 11.14 4.75
N HIS A 40 7.14 11.39 5.67
CA HIS A 40 5.77 10.87 5.55
C HIS A 40 5.04 11.47 4.34
N ASP A 41 5.20 12.77 4.09
CA ASP A 41 4.60 13.45 2.94
C ASP A 41 5.21 12.96 1.61
N SER A 42 6.53 12.70 1.59
CA SER A 42 7.20 12.09 0.44
C SER A 42 6.67 10.68 0.13
N LEU A 43 6.45 9.85 1.16
CA LEU A 43 5.86 8.51 1.00
C LEU A 43 4.41 8.59 0.47
N LEU A 44 3.62 9.56 0.93
CA LEU A 44 2.25 9.77 0.42
C LEU A 44 2.25 10.12 -1.07
N GLN A 45 3.11 11.05 -1.48
CA GLN A 45 3.26 11.42 -2.89
C GLN A 45 3.79 10.26 -3.75
N GLU A 46 4.77 9.51 -3.24
CA GLU A 46 5.33 8.34 -3.93
C GLU A 46 4.26 7.27 -4.19
N GLN A 47 3.36 7.07 -3.23
CA GLN A 47 2.28 6.06 -3.32
C GLN A 47 1.02 6.57 -4.03
N GLY A 48 0.97 7.85 -4.41
CA GLY A 48 -0.24 8.50 -4.88
C GLY A 48 -1.38 8.41 -3.87
N TYR A 49 -1.06 8.60 -2.58
CA TYR A 49 -2.00 8.73 -1.46
C TYR A 49 -2.89 7.51 -1.22
N ILE A 50 -2.44 6.32 -1.61
CA ILE A 50 -3.08 5.06 -1.21
C ILE A 50 -2.19 4.26 -0.25
N CYS A 51 -2.81 3.51 0.66
CA CYS A 51 -2.12 2.60 1.57
C CYS A 51 -1.38 1.53 0.79
N CYS A 52 -0.12 1.31 1.16
CA CYS A 52 0.78 0.40 0.45
C CYS A 52 0.26 -1.04 0.33
N TYR A 53 -0.61 -1.48 1.24
CA TYR A 53 -1.14 -2.84 1.24
C TYR A 53 -2.55 -2.95 0.68
N CYS A 54 -3.53 -2.25 1.27
CA CYS A 54 -4.94 -2.43 0.91
C CYS A 54 -5.43 -1.48 -0.20
N GLY A 55 -4.67 -0.46 -0.57
CA GLY A 55 -5.08 0.50 -1.61
C GLY A 55 -6.14 1.52 -1.16
N ARG A 56 -6.43 1.62 0.15
CA ARG A 56 -7.30 2.68 0.69
C ARG A 56 -6.68 4.05 0.58
N LEU A 57 -7.49 5.10 0.41
CA LEU A 57 -6.99 6.48 0.44
C LEU A 57 -6.45 6.82 1.83
N ILE A 58 -5.32 7.52 1.83
CA ILE A 58 -4.63 7.94 3.03
C ILE A 58 -4.12 9.37 2.93
N SER A 59 -3.96 9.98 4.09
CA SER A 59 -3.34 11.29 4.28
C SER A 59 -2.35 11.21 5.45
N ASN A 60 -1.64 12.29 5.73
CA ASN A 60 -0.75 12.37 6.90
C ASN A 60 -1.50 12.03 8.21
N LYS A 61 -2.78 12.41 8.32
CA LYS A 61 -3.61 12.16 9.51
C LYS A 61 -4.03 10.69 9.64
N THR A 62 -4.33 10.03 8.53
CA THR A 62 -4.94 8.68 8.53
C THR A 62 -3.94 7.54 8.32
N SER A 63 -2.68 7.86 8.03
CA SER A 63 -1.61 6.87 7.81
C SER A 63 -0.42 7.05 8.74
N HIS A 64 0.38 6.00 8.86
CA HIS A 64 1.64 5.97 9.59
C HIS A 64 2.77 5.47 8.67
N ILE A 65 4.02 5.74 9.06
CA ILE A 65 5.19 5.16 8.42
C ILE A 65 5.27 3.69 8.84
N GLU A 66 5.18 2.80 7.85
CA GLU A 66 5.27 1.35 7.97
C GLU A 66 6.66 0.90 7.55
N HIS A 67 7.26 0.00 8.34
CA HIS A 67 8.47 -0.71 7.94
C HIS A 67 8.10 -2.04 7.28
N LEU A 68 8.50 -2.22 6.02
CA LEU A 68 8.32 -3.50 5.33
C LEU A 68 9.04 -4.61 6.11
N LYS A 69 10.35 -4.45 6.33
CA LYS A 69 11.14 -5.27 7.26
C LYS A 69 11.11 -4.62 8.66
N PRO A 70 10.55 -5.31 9.67
CA PRO A 70 10.23 -4.73 10.97
C PRO A 70 11.47 -4.30 11.74
N ARG A 71 11.34 -3.19 12.49
CA ARG A 71 12.44 -2.56 13.23
C ARG A 71 13.08 -3.48 14.26
N LYS A 72 12.28 -4.34 14.93
CA LYS A 72 12.77 -5.24 15.98
C LYS A 72 13.75 -6.27 15.44
N THR A 73 13.48 -6.81 14.26
CA THR A 73 14.29 -7.86 13.62
C THR A 73 15.35 -7.29 12.69
N TYR A 74 15.10 -6.12 12.08
CA TYR A 74 15.99 -5.46 11.13
C TYR A 74 16.33 -4.02 11.58
N PRO A 75 17.01 -3.83 12.72
CA PRO A 75 17.28 -2.50 13.27
C PRO A 75 18.14 -1.62 12.33
N HIS A 76 18.99 -2.23 11.51
CA HIS A 76 19.82 -1.53 10.53
C HIS A 76 19.02 -0.93 9.35
N LEU A 77 17.76 -1.32 9.17
CA LEU A 77 16.87 -0.80 8.12
C LEU A 77 15.83 0.19 8.66
N THR A 78 15.93 0.59 9.92
CA THR A 78 14.95 1.47 10.59
C THR A 78 14.84 2.86 9.96
N LEU A 79 15.96 3.37 9.42
CA LEU A 79 16.08 4.67 8.74
C LEU A 79 16.39 4.53 7.24
N ASP A 80 16.22 3.32 6.70
CA ASP A 80 16.37 3.08 5.27
C ASP A 80 15.06 3.45 4.56
N TYR A 81 15.10 4.50 3.74
CA TYR A 81 13.92 4.98 3.01
C TYR A 81 13.33 3.92 2.07
N THR A 82 14.16 2.99 1.56
CA THR A 82 13.71 1.89 0.70
C THR A 82 12.94 0.83 1.45
N ASN A 83 13.06 0.79 2.79
CA ASN A 83 12.36 -0.14 3.67
C ASN A 83 11.08 0.45 4.29
N ILE A 84 10.78 1.72 4.06
CA ILE A 84 9.60 2.39 4.64
C ILE A 84 8.57 2.84 3.60
N LEU A 85 7.31 2.77 4.01
CA LEU A 85 6.10 2.96 3.23
C LEU A 85 5.05 3.72 4.07
N ALA A 86 3.95 4.17 3.46
CA ALA A 86 2.79 4.71 4.17
C ALA A 86 1.65 3.68 4.23
N SER A 87 1.20 3.37 5.44
CA SER A 87 0.13 2.40 5.73
C SER A 87 -1.01 3.05 6.51
N CYS A 88 -2.24 2.64 6.25
CA CYS A 88 -3.45 3.18 6.90
C CYS A 88 -3.54 2.80 8.40
N GLN A 89 -4.60 3.25 9.08
CA GLN A 89 -4.91 2.92 10.49
C GLN A 89 -3.98 3.61 11.52
N ARG A 90 -3.53 4.83 11.25
CA ARG A 90 -2.88 5.67 12.29
C ARG A 90 -3.86 6.03 13.40
N GLU A 91 -5.00 6.61 13.01
CA GLU A 91 -6.13 6.84 13.89
C GLU A 91 -7.15 5.73 13.60
N ARG A 92 -7.64 5.08 14.66
CA ARG A 92 -8.59 3.96 14.59
C ARG A 92 -9.78 4.25 15.46
N GLU A 93 -10.96 3.91 14.96
CA GLU A 93 -12.15 3.92 15.79
C GLU A 93 -12.08 2.81 16.85
N PRO A 94 -12.69 3.01 18.03
CA PRO A 94 -12.82 1.95 19.01
C PRO A 94 -13.43 0.69 18.39
N LYS A 95 -12.78 -0.46 18.59
CA LYS A 95 -13.18 -1.78 18.06
C LYS A 95 -13.03 -1.93 16.54
N GLU A 96 -12.38 -0.99 15.85
CA GLU A 96 -12.02 -1.20 14.45
C GLU A 96 -11.07 -2.40 14.32
N PRO A 97 -11.37 -3.38 13.46
CA PRO A 97 -10.49 -4.53 13.24
C PRO A 97 -9.14 -4.09 12.67
N LEU A 98 -8.06 -4.71 13.14
CA LEU A 98 -6.72 -4.48 12.64
C LEU A 98 -6.56 -5.02 11.22
N HIS A 99 -5.88 -4.27 10.37
CA HIS A 99 -5.44 -4.68 9.04
C HIS A 99 -4.16 -3.94 8.64
N CYS A 100 -3.61 -4.28 7.46
CA CYS A 100 -2.40 -3.68 6.91
C CYS A 100 -1.23 -3.73 7.92
N GLY A 101 -0.46 -2.65 8.05
CA GLY A 101 0.70 -2.58 8.95
C GLY A 101 0.35 -2.88 10.41
N SER A 102 -0.83 -2.45 10.87
CA SER A 102 -1.28 -2.70 12.24
C SER A 102 -1.66 -4.17 12.52
N SER A 103 -2.06 -4.94 11.50
CA SER A 103 -2.23 -6.40 11.61
C SER A 103 -0.93 -7.15 11.37
N LYS A 104 -0.06 -6.63 10.49
CA LYS A 104 1.28 -7.17 10.22
C LYS A 104 2.11 -7.24 11.49
N ASP A 105 2.06 -6.16 12.27
CA ASP A 105 2.89 -5.97 13.46
C ASP A 105 4.37 -6.25 13.11
N GLU A 106 5.05 -7.07 13.91
CA GLU A 106 6.46 -7.43 13.71
C GLU A 106 6.66 -8.63 12.75
N TRP A 107 5.60 -9.10 12.06
CA TRP A 107 5.74 -10.23 11.13
C TRP A 107 6.41 -9.81 9.81
N TYR A 108 7.41 -10.58 9.40
CA TYR A 108 8.01 -10.54 8.08
C TYR A 108 8.68 -11.88 7.77
N ASP A 109 8.63 -12.27 6.51
CA ASP A 109 9.31 -13.45 5.98
C ASP A 109 9.69 -13.16 4.52
N ASP A 110 10.98 -13.27 4.19
CA ASP A 110 11.51 -12.91 2.87
C ASP A 110 10.87 -13.73 1.72
N ASN A 111 10.34 -14.93 1.99
CA ASN A 111 9.73 -15.80 0.97
C ASN A 111 8.20 -15.71 0.95
N LEU A 112 7.57 -15.26 2.03
CA LEU A 112 6.11 -15.29 2.20
C LEU A 112 5.45 -13.92 2.19
N MET A 113 6.20 -12.85 2.46
CA MET A 113 5.68 -11.48 2.35
C MET A 113 5.69 -11.04 0.88
N VAL A 114 4.50 -10.83 0.30
CA VAL A 114 4.38 -10.16 -0.99
C VAL A 114 4.63 -8.68 -0.77
N SER A 115 5.77 -8.18 -1.24
CA SER A 115 6.16 -6.78 -1.08
C SER A 115 5.46 -5.90 -2.11
N PRO A 116 4.91 -4.74 -1.71
CA PRO A 116 4.42 -3.75 -2.69
C PRO A 116 5.56 -3.10 -3.47
N LEU A 117 6.82 -3.34 -3.09
CA LEU A 117 8.01 -2.89 -3.81
C LEU A 117 8.43 -3.85 -4.93
N ASP A 118 7.76 -5.00 -5.06
CA ASP A 118 8.00 -5.92 -6.16
C ASP A 118 7.11 -5.53 -7.35
N ILE A 119 7.72 -5.37 -8.52
CA ILE A 119 7.00 -4.91 -9.74
C ILE A 119 5.82 -5.82 -10.12
N ASN A 120 5.91 -7.11 -9.77
CA ASN A 120 4.89 -8.12 -10.07
C ASN A 120 3.97 -8.42 -8.87
N CYS A 121 3.96 -7.57 -7.82
CA CYS A 121 3.18 -7.84 -6.60
C CYS A 121 1.68 -8.03 -6.86
N ALA A 122 1.15 -7.40 -7.90
CA ALA A 122 -0.26 -7.51 -8.27
C ALA A 122 -0.66 -8.94 -8.70
N GLU A 123 0.27 -9.69 -9.29
CA GLU A 123 0.01 -11.05 -9.81
C GLU A 123 -0.24 -12.10 -8.71
N PHE A 124 0.03 -11.75 -7.45
CA PHE A 124 -0.22 -12.60 -6.30
C PHE A 124 -1.70 -12.59 -5.88
N PHE A 125 -2.48 -11.61 -6.34
CA PHE A 125 -3.82 -11.36 -5.83
C PHE A 125 -4.87 -11.43 -6.93
N ILE A 126 -5.98 -12.10 -6.60
CA ILE A 126 -7.21 -12.10 -7.39
C ILE A 126 -8.21 -11.21 -6.65
N TYR A 127 -8.98 -10.43 -7.40
CA TYR A 127 -10.10 -9.67 -6.85
C TYR A 127 -11.40 -10.14 -7.48
N THR A 128 -12.47 -10.05 -6.70
CA THR A 128 -13.81 -10.42 -7.11
C THR A 128 -14.73 -9.20 -7.00
N GLU A 129 -15.88 -9.27 -7.67
CA GLU A 129 -16.87 -8.19 -7.67
C GLU A 129 -17.54 -8.02 -6.30
N ASP A 130 -17.64 -9.10 -5.51
CA ASP A 130 -18.05 -9.06 -4.10
C ASP A 130 -16.92 -8.56 -3.16
N GLY A 131 -15.90 -7.91 -3.72
CA GLY A 131 -14.86 -7.20 -2.99
C GLY A 131 -13.89 -8.10 -2.24
N GLN A 132 -13.81 -9.39 -2.55
CA GLN A 132 -12.80 -10.25 -1.94
C GLN A 132 -11.42 -9.99 -2.53
N ILE A 133 -10.40 -10.28 -1.74
CA ILE A 133 -9.02 -10.46 -2.20
C ILE A 133 -8.59 -11.89 -1.87
N LEU A 134 -8.27 -12.64 -2.92
CA LEU A 134 -7.91 -14.04 -2.86
C LEU A 134 -6.46 -14.23 -3.36
N SER A 135 -5.85 -15.35 -2.99
CA SER A 135 -4.55 -15.72 -3.57
C SER A 135 -4.69 -16.10 -5.03
N THR A 136 -3.66 -15.81 -5.81
CA THR A 136 -3.50 -16.41 -7.14
C THR A 136 -3.45 -17.94 -7.10
N GLU A 137 -3.86 -18.57 -8.20
CA GLU A 137 -3.77 -20.02 -8.40
C GLU A 137 -2.41 -20.47 -8.96
N ILE A 138 -1.50 -19.53 -9.25
CA ILE A 138 -0.12 -19.83 -9.65
C ILE A 138 0.60 -20.49 -8.46
N ILE A 139 0.99 -21.76 -8.63
CA ILE A 139 1.51 -22.65 -7.57
C ILE A 139 2.61 -21.97 -6.74
N ASP A 140 3.64 -21.41 -7.39
CA ASP A 140 4.80 -20.83 -6.71
C ASP A 140 4.51 -19.49 -6.01
N LYS A 141 3.38 -18.85 -6.30
CA LYS A 141 2.95 -17.57 -5.70
C LYS A 141 1.86 -17.73 -4.65
N LYS A 142 1.08 -18.81 -4.75
CA LYS A 142 -0.13 -19.04 -3.96
C LYS A 142 0.12 -19.03 -2.46
N SER A 143 1.23 -19.63 -2.01
CA SER A 143 1.57 -19.68 -0.58
C SER A 143 1.84 -18.29 0.00
N ALA A 144 2.74 -17.52 -0.63
CA ALA A 144 3.07 -16.15 -0.22
C ALA A 144 1.83 -15.23 -0.26
N ALA A 145 1.01 -15.34 -1.31
CA ALA A 145 -0.24 -14.59 -1.42
C ALA A 145 -1.19 -14.86 -0.26
N ASN A 146 -1.47 -16.13 0.05
CA ASN A 146 -2.36 -16.52 1.14
C ASN A 146 -1.87 -16.02 2.50
N ILE A 147 -0.58 -16.22 2.78
CA ILE A 147 0.00 -15.80 4.06
C ILE A 147 -0.01 -14.28 4.19
N THR A 148 0.30 -13.56 3.11
CA THR A 148 0.24 -12.09 3.09
C THR A 148 -1.18 -11.58 3.32
N ILE A 149 -2.20 -12.13 2.64
CA ILE A 149 -3.62 -11.75 2.85
C ILE A 149 -4.01 -11.94 4.31
N ASN A 150 -3.63 -13.07 4.91
CA ASN A 150 -3.96 -13.38 6.29
C ASN A 150 -3.24 -12.48 7.31
N LYS A 151 -1.92 -12.29 7.15
CA LYS A 151 -1.11 -11.49 8.09
C LYS A 151 -1.46 -10.00 8.04
N LEU A 152 -1.80 -9.49 6.85
CA LEU A 152 -2.25 -8.12 6.65
C LEU A 152 -3.78 -7.96 6.82
N ALA A 153 -4.50 -9.06 7.07
CA ALA A 153 -5.96 -9.10 7.16
C ALA A 153 -6.66 -8.37 5.99
N LEU A 154 -6.18 -8.56 4.75
CA LEU A 154 -6.66 -7.81 3.58
C LEU A 154 -8.08 -8.19 3.15
N ASN A 155 -8.55 -9.37 3.55
CA ASN A 155 -9.86 -9.91 3.20
C ASN A 155 -10.88 -9.84 4.34
N ILE A 156 -10.73 -8.96 5.33
CA ILE A 156 -11.76 -8.76 6.36
C ILE A 156 -13.02 -8.09 5.81
N ASP A 157 -14.18 -8.35 6.44
CA ASP A 157 -15.49 -7.81 6.05
C ASP A 157 -15.49 -6.30 5.79
N LYS A 158 -14.75 -5.54 6.62
CA LYS A 158 -14.64 -4.08 6.44
C LYS A 158 -14.05 -3.73 5.07
N LEU A 159 -12.91 -4.32 4.72
CA LEU A 159 -12.24 -4.04 3.46
C LEU A 159 -13.00 -4.61 2.27
N GLN A 160 -13.67 -5.76 2.44
CA GLN A 160 -14.56 -6.31 1.42
C GLN A 160 -15.70 -5.33 1.10
N LYS A 161 -16.45 -4.88 2.10
CA LYS A 161 -17.55 -3.91 1.92
C LYS A 161 -17.11 -2.60 1.27
N MET A 162 -15.93 -2.10 1.64
CA MET A 162 -15.38 -0.91 1.02
C MET A 162 -15.00 -1.13 -0.44
N ARG A 163 -14.43 -2.30 -0.78
CA ARG A 163 -14.15 -2.66 -2.19
C ARG A 163 -15.43 -2.85 -2.99
N ILE A 164 -16.45 -3.50 -2.44
CA ILE A 164 -17.77 -3.65 -3.06
C ILE A 164 -18.30 -2.27 -3.48
N GLY A 165 -18.39 -1.32 -2.54
CA GLY A 165 -18.92 0.02 -2.86
C GLY A 165 -18.10 0.78 -3.91
N ALA A 166 -16.78 0.54 -3.98
CA ALA A 166 -15.92 1.13 -5.00
C ALA A 166 -16.05 0.43 -6.38
N ILE A 167 -16.36 -0.86 -6.40
CA ILE A 167 -16.51 -1.67 -7.62
C ILE A 167 -17.91 -1.51 -8.22
N GLU A 168 -18.97 -1.62 -7.41
CA GLU A 168 -20.37 -1.56 -7.86
C GLU A 168 -20.65 -0.28 -8.65
N GLY A 169 -20.23 0.88 -8.14
CA GLY A 169 -20.43 2.16 -8.83
C GLY A 169 -19.72 2.27 -10.18
N ILE A 170 -18.73 1.43 -10.45
CA ILE A 170 -18.04 1.35 -11.73
C ILE A 170 -18.73 0.35 -12.66
N LEU A 171 -19.19 -0.80 -12.13
CA LEU A 171 -19.84 -1.83 -12.93
C LEU A 171 -21.23 -1.42 -13.44
N GLU A 172 -21.99 -0.65 -12.66
CA GLU A 172 -23.34 -0.20 -13.04
C GLU A 172 -23.39 0.55 -14.38
N GLY A 173 -22.31 1.26 -14.74
CA GLY A 173 -22.22 1.99 -16.02
C GLY A 173 -21.50 1.24 -17.13
N LEU A 174 -20.90 0.08 -16.84
CA LEU A 174 -19.91 -0.55 -17.75
C LEU A 174 -20.54 -1.17 -19.00
N GLU A 175 -21.78 -1.67 -18.89
CA GLU A 175 -22.51 -2.28 -20.01
C GLU A 175 -22.85 -1.27 -21.12
N GLU A 176 -23.04 0.00 -20.77
CA GLU A 176 -23.40 1.07 -21.70
C GLU A 176 -22.19 1.66 -22.44
N LEU A 177 -20.97 1.35 -21.97
CA LEU A 177 -19.73 1.84 -22.58
C LEU A 177 -19.33 1.03 -23.81
N THR A 178 -18.80 1.74 -24.80
CA THR A 178 -18.04 1.14 -25.91
C THR A 178 -16.69 0.58 -25.43
N ASP A 179 -16.07 -0.28 -26.24
CA ASP A 179 -14.76 -0.86 -25.90
C ASP A 179 -13.68 0.22 -25.72
N ASP A 180 -13.72 1.29 -26.53
CA ASP A 180 -12.80 2.43 -26.40
C ASP A 180 -13.00 3.18 -25.06
N GLU A 181 -14.25 3.36 -24.64
CA GLU A 181 -14.57 4.00 -23.35
C GLU A 181 -14.17 3.11 -22.16
N ARG A 182 -14.30 1.79 -22.27
CA ARG A 182 -13.84 0.84 -21.25
C ARG A 182 -12.31 0.86 -21.12
N GLU A 183 -11.58 0.96 -22.22
CA GLU A 183 -10.12 1.09 -22.20
C GLU A 183 -9.68 2.42 -21.58
N MET A 184 -10.37 3.53 -21.90
CA MET A 184 -10.13 4.83 -21.23
C MET A 184 -10.38 4.76 -19.73
N LEU A 185 -11.45 4.08 -19.31
CA LEU A 185 -11.77 3.86 -17.91
C LEU A 185 -10.70 3.01 -17.21
N LEU A 186 -10.23 1.94 -17.85
CA LEU A 186 -9.12 1.12 -17.33
C LEU A 186 -7.86 1.97 -17.13
N GLN A 187 -7.49 2.80 -18.10
CA GLN A 187 -6.30 3.65 -18.00
C GLN A 187 -6.39 4.63 -16.83
N ARG A 188 -7.57 5.20 -16.56
CA ARG A 188 -7.82 6.06 -15.39
C ARG A 188 -7.50 5.36 -14.07
N PHE A 189 -7.82 4.08 -13.91
CA PHE A 189 -7.50 3.34 -12.68
C PHE A 189 -6.06 2.78 -12.66
N CYS A 190 -5.46 2.56 -13.82
CA CYS A 190 -4.07 2.12 -13.93
C CYS A 190 -3.08 3.20 -13.52
N LEU A 191 -3.34 4.46 -13.88
CA LEU A 191 -2.41 5.57 -13.73
C LEU A 191 -2.88 6.57 -12.66
N PRO A 192 -1.96 7.24 -11.96
CA PRO A 192 -2.30 8.38 -11.13
C PRO A 192 -2.88 9.54 -11.97
N ASP A 193 -3.68 10.40 -11.34
CA ASP A 193 -4.19 11.63 -11.94
C ASP A 193 -3.10 12.69 -12.17
N GLU A 194 -3.47 13.87 -12.67
CA GLU A 194 -2.56 14.99 -12.92
C GLU A 194 -1.84 15.52 -11.67
N ASN A 195 -2.40 15.26 -10.47
CA ASN A 195 -1.80 15.60 -9.18
C ASN A 195 -0.98 14.44 -8.59
N GLY A 196 -0.89 13.32 -9.30
CA GLY A 196 -0.20 12.11 -8.86
C GLY A 196 -1.01 11.26 -7.88
N HIS A 197 -2.33 11.45 -7.76
CA HIS A 197 -3.20 10.67 -6.88
C HIS A 197 -3.71 9.41 -7.56
N ASN A 198 -3.69 8.29 -6.85
CA ASN A 198 -4.37 7.07 -7.27
C ASN A 198 -5.81 7.06 -6.72
N GLU A 199 -6.73 6.49 -7.48
CA GLU A 199 -8.09 6.20 -6.99
C GLU A 199 -8.07 5.11 -5.91
N GLU A 200 -9.01 5.18 -4.97
CA GLU A 200 -9.16 4.18 -3.91
C GLU A 200 -9.40 2.80 -4.53
N PHE A 201 -8.68 1.78 -4.04
CA PHE A 201 -8.75 0.41 -4.55
C PHE A 201 -8.47 0.26 -6.06
N SER A 202 -7.77 1.22 -6.67
CA SER A 202 -7.38 1.18 -8.10
C SER A 202 -6.82 -0.17 -8.56
N ALA A 203 -6.05 -0.88 -7.74
CA ALA A 203 -5.54 -2.21 -8.08
C ALA A 203 -6.65 -3.29 -8.21
N ALA A 204 -7.67 -3.24 -7.35
CA ALA A 204 -8.82 -4.14 -7.42
C ALA A 204 -9.70 -3.79 -8.63
N ILE A 205 -10.02 -2.51 -8.80
CA ILE A 205 -10.84 -2.03 -9.93
C ILE A 205 -10.16 -2.35 -11.27
N THR A 206 -8.86 -2.11 -11.39
CA THR A 206 -8.06 -2.48 -12.57
C THR A 206 -8.13 -3.99 -12.86
N TYR A 207 -8.10 -4.84 -11.83
CA TYR A 207 -8.19 -6.29 -12.00
C TYR A 207 -9.55 -6.71 -12.55
N ILE A 208 -10.63 -6.12 -12.03
CA ILE A 208 -12.00 -6.39 -12.47
C ILE A 208 -12.23 -5.89 -13.89
N LEU A 209 -11.91 -4.63 -14.20
CA LEU A 209 -12.12 -4.04 -15.52
C LEU A 209 -11.43 -4.83 -16.65
N LYS A 210 -10.27 -5.43 -16.39
CA LYS A 210 -9.56 -6.29 -17.35
C LYS A 210 -10.32 -7.57 -17.74
N GLN A 211 -11.37 -7.96 -17.01
CA GLN A 211 -12.23 -9.10 -17.36
C GLN A 211 -13.34 -8.69 -18.34
N TYR A 212 -13.53 -7.39 -18.58
CA TYR A 212 -14.61 -6.79 -19.38
C TYR A 212 -14.10 -6.11 -20.66
N ILE A 213 -12.83 -6.31 -20.99
CA ILE A 213 -12.15 -5.77 -22.18
C ILE A 213 -11.78 -6.92 -23.10
#